data_AF-A0A1M5EJW2-F1
#
_entry.id   AF-A0A1M5EJW2-F1
#
_cell.length_a   1.000
_cell.length_b   1.000
_cell.length_c   1.000
_cell.angle_alpha   90.00
_cell.angle_beta   90.00
_cell.angle_gamma   90.00
#
_symmetry.space_group_name_H-M   'P 1'
#
loop_
_entity.id
_entity.type
_entity.pdbx_description
1 polymer ?
#
loop_
_entity_poly.entity_id
_entity_poly.type
_entity_poly.pdbx_seq_one_letter_code
_entity_poly.pdbx_strand_id
1 'polypeptide(L)'
;MKKILFILTLAITAFSCQDEGREELMNQPETEKVPDSIQVLTGKFIYAGDAAVLRGSDFVYGVTVDSMSKVLAEKIVPYKKEDFDMVSVKVKGKIVPSDHRDSWSENIEIREILEILETENVSEKKDNK
;
A
#
# COMPACT_ATOMS: atom_id res chain seq x y z
N MET A 1 30.25 -57.05 -11.12
CA MET A 1 29.37 -57.97 -11.88
C MET A 1 28.82 -59.00 -10.88
N LYS A 2 27.62 -58.81 -10.31
CA LYS A 2 26.32 -59.43 -10.70
C LYS A 2 26.44 -60.96 -10.64
N LYS A 3 25.76 -61.72 -9.77
CA LYS A 3 24.30 -61.92 -9.54
C LYS A 3 24.15 -62.59 -8.13
N ILE A 4 23.33 -62.15 -7.18
CA ILE A 4 21.84 -62.10 -7.04
C ILE A 4 21.20 -63.45 -6.65
N LEU A 5 20.32 -63.38 -5.63
CA LEU A 5 19.36 -64.37 -5.07
C LEU A 5 19.99 -65.32 -4.04
N PHE A 6 19.60 -65.33 -2.76
CA PHE A 6 18.26 -65.59 -2.22
C PHE A 6 18.30 -65.20 -0.73
N ILE A 7 17.47 -64.27 -0.23
CA ILE A 7 16.79 -64.42 1.07
C ILE A 7 15.46 -63.69 0.95
N LEU A 8 14.41 -64.50 0.91
CA LEU A 8 13.00 -64.18 0.97
C LEU A 8 12.60 -64.10 2.44
N THR A 9 12.29 -62.90 2.91
CA THR A 9 11.55 -62.62 4.16
C THR A 9 10.72 -61.38 3.84
N LEU A 10 9.48 -61.50 3.34
CA LEU A 10 8.25 -61.78 4.10
C LEU A 10 8.19 -60.86 5.34
N ALA A 11 7.30 -59.88 5.48
CA ALA A 11 5.91 -59.81 5.06
C ALA A 11 5.49 -58.38 4.70
N ILE A 12 4.54 -58.30 3.77
CA ILE A 12 3.76 -57.13 3.41
C ILE A 12 2.88 -56.77 4.60
N THR A 13 3.16 -55.66 5.28
CA THR A 13 2.13 -55.02 6.12
C THR A 13 1.20 -54.26 5.20
N ALA A 14 -0.05 -54.70 5.18
CA ALA A 14 -1.12 -54.22 4.33
C ALA A 14 -1.31 -52.70 4.44
N PHE A 15 -1.38 -52.04 3.28
CA PHE A 15 -2.14 -50.80 3.14
C PHE A 15 -3.61 -51.13 3.39
N SER A 16 -4.10 -50.78 4.57
CA SER A 16 -5.52 -50.65 4.86
C SER A 16 -5.71 -49.56 5.89
N CYS A 17 -5.42 -48.32 5.48
CA CYS A 17 -6.05 -47.16 6.09
C CYS A 17 -7.28 -46.87 5.22
N GLN A 18 -8.43 -47.06 5.85
CA GLN A 18 -9.78 -46.91 5.34
C GLN A 18 -9.97 -45.53 4.69
N ASP A 19 -10.47 -45.54 3.46
CA ASP A 19 -10.96 -44.37 2.75
C ASP A 19 -12.27 -43.93 3.39
N GLU A 20 -12.25 -42.81 4.13
CA GLU A 20 -13.43 -42.01 4.41
C GLU A 20 -13.04 -40.52 4.28
N GLY A 21 -13.50 -39.90 3.19
CA GLY A 21 -13.63 -38.45 3.09
C GLY A 21 -12.43 -37.74 2.46
N ARG A 22 -12.09 -38.07 1.22
CA ARG A 22 -11.37 -37.15 0.33
C ARG A 22 -12.35 -36.09 -0.19
N GLU A 23 -12.86 -35.26 0.72
CA GLU A 23 -13.58 -34.04 0.39
C GLU A 23 -12.57 -32.97 -0.04
N GLU A 24 -13.01 -32.22 -1.03
CA GLU A 24 -12.23 -31.44 -1.97
C GLU A 24 -11.27 -30.41 -1.35
N LEU A 25 -10.14 -30.30 -2.03
CA LEU A 25 -9.27 -29.14 -2.10
C LEU A 25 -10.03 -27.90 -2.62
N MET A 26 -10.96 -27.35 -1.85
CA MET A 26 -11.56 -26.03 -2.09
C MET A 26 -11.84 -25.29 -0.77
N ASN A 27 -10.90 -25.32 0.18
CA ASN A 27 -10.73 -24.10 0.98
C ASN A 27 -10.06 -23.08 0.06
N GLN A 28 -10.89 -22.33 -0.67
CA GLN A 28 -10.50 -20.98 -1.06
C GLN A 28 -9.88 -20.36 0.20
N PRO A 29 -8.71 -19.72 0.11
CA PRO A 29 -8.39 -18.78 1.17
C PRO A 29 -9.60 -17.86 1.22
N GLU A 30 -10.34 -17.87 2.33
CA GLU A 30 -11.24 -16.78 2.63
C GLU A 30 -10.37 -15.56 2.41
N THR A 31 -10.63 -14.88 1.30
CA THR A 31 -10.05 -13.58 1.07
C THR A 31 -10.73 -12.78 2.16
N GLU A 32 -10.05 -12.70 3.30
CA GLU A 32 -10.34 -11.80 4.39
C GLU A 32 -10.66 -10.50 3.65
N LYS A 33 -11.94 -10.13 3.65
CA LYS A 33 -12.37 -8.94 2.91
C LYS A 33 -11.72 -7.81 3.66
N VAL A 34 -10.49 -7.46 3.25
CA VAL A 34 -9.80 -6.26 3.68
C VAL A 34 -10.83 -5.18 3.45
N PRO A 35 -11.35 -4.55 4.52
CA PRO A 35 -12.37 -3.52 4.37
C PRO A 35 -11.87 -2.55 3.31
N ASP A 36 -12.73 -2.24 2.34
CA ASP A 36 -12.38 -1.47 1.15
C ASP A 36 -11.55 -0.26 1.60
N SER A 37 -10.23 -0.30 1.39
CA SER A 37 -9.28 0.63 2.03
C SER A 37 -9.31 2.01 1.38
N ILE A 38 -10.38 2.28 0.61
CA ILE A 38 -10.69 3.52 -0.05
C ILE A 38 -11.30 4.47 0.98
N GLN A 39 -10.56 5.52 1.31
CA GLN A 39 -10.96 6.52 2.28
C GLN A 39 -10.79 7.91 1.70
N VAL A 40 -11.55 8.87 2.24
CA VAL A 40 -11.34 10.30 1.98
C VAL A 40 -10.45 10.85 3.08
N LEU A 41 -9.30 11.38 2.69
CA LEU A 41 -8.28 11.87 3.61
C LEU A 41 -7.96 13.33 3.30
N THR A 42 -7.82 14.12 4.36
CA THR A 42 -7.28 15.47 4.30
C THR A 42 -5.88 15.45 4.89
N GLY A 43 -4.91 16.01 4.18
CA GLY A 43 -3.53 16.03 4.64
C GLY A 43 -2.69 17.00 3.85
N LYS A 44 -1.43 17.14 4.23
CA LYS A 44 -0.43 17.91 3.51
C LYS A 44 0.30 17.01 2.54
N PHE A 45 0.28 17.37 1.27
CA PHE A 45 0.89 16.61 0.18
C PHE A 45 2.13 17.32 -0.34
N ILE A 46 3.16 16.53 -0.64
CA ILE A 46 4.36 16.98 -1.34
C ILE A 46 4.79 15.93 -2.34
N TYR A 47 5.28 16.39 -3.48
CA TYR A 47 6.00 15.61 -4.48
C TYR A 47 7.37 16.26 -4.68
N ALA A 48 8.46 15.50 -4.47
CA ALA A 48 9.83 15.98 -4.57
C ALA A 48 10.76 14.87 -5.07
N GLY A 49 11.54 15.16 -6.13
CA GLY A 49 12.35 14.15 -6.81
C GLY A 49 11.46 13.06 -7.40
N ASP A 50 11.67 11.81 -6.97
CA ASP A 50 10.91 10.64 -7.43
C ASP A 50 9.97 10.09 -6.35
N ALA A 51 9.72 10.85 -5.28
CA ALA A 51 8.90 10.43 -4.15
C ALA A 51 7.80 11.45 -3.83
N ALA A 52 6.70 10.95 -3.27
CA ALA A 52 5.61 11.76 -2.79
C ALA A 52 5.10 11.27 -1.44
N VAL A 53 4.61 12.20 -0.62
CA VAL A 53 4.17 11.94 0.76
C VAL A 53 2.84 12.66 1.00
N LEU A 54 1.92 11.96 1.66
CA LEU A 54 0.71 12.54 2.23
C LEU A 54 0.75 12.40 3.75
N ARG A 55 0.81 13.55 4.44
CA ARG A 55 0.90 13.62 5.90
C ARG A 55 -0.37 14.20 6.51
N GLY A 56 -1.02 13.44 7.38
CA GLY A 56 -2.09 13.92 8.25
C GLY A 56 -1.58 14.34 9.62
N SER A 57 -2.51 14.47 10.56
CA SER A 57 -2.24 14.69 11.99
C SER A 57 -1.57 13.49 12.67
N ASP A 58 -1.99 12.30 12.27
CA ASP A 58 -1.76 11.03 12.95
C ASP A 58 -1.25 9.93 12.00
N PHE A 59 -1.06 10.27 10.72
CA PHE A 59 -0.54 9.35 9.71
C PHE A 59 0.51 10.03 8.83
N VAL A 60 1.40 9.20 8.28
CA VAL A 60 2.26 9.57 7.16
C VAL A 60 2.26 8.41 6.18
N TYR A 61 1.77 8.66 4.97
CA TYR A 61 1.76 7.67 3.90
C TYR A 61 2.75 8.08 2.82
N GLY A 62 3.48 7.10 2.29
CA GLY A 62 4.06 7.24 0.97
C GLY A 62 2.94 7.34 -0.06
N VAL A 63 3.12 8.10 -1.12
CA VAL A 63 2.15 8.17 -2.20
C VAL A 63 2.67 7.32 -3.35
N THR A 64 1.87 6.38 -3.82
CA THR A 64 2.21 5.60 -5.01
C THR A 64 2.37 6.55 -6.19
N VAL A 65 3.56 6.58 -6.78
CA VAL A 65 3.90 7.48 -7.90
C VAL A 65 3.32 6.95 -9.21
N ASP A 66 2.04 7.27 -9.44
CA ASP A 66 1.28 6.94 -10.64
C ASP A 66 0.82 8.20 -11.40
N SER A 67 -0.04 8.02 -12.42
CA SER A 67 -0.57 9.13 -13.20
C SER A 67 -1.39 10.12 -12.35
N MET A 68 -2.19 9.65 -11.38
CA MET A 68 -3.03 10.52 -10.58
C MET A 68 -2.22 11.33 -9.56
N SER A 69 -1.20 10.73 -8.96
CA SER A 69 -0.26 11.43 -8.07
C SER A 69 0.49 12.56 -8.80
N LYS A 70 0.87 12.34 -10.07
CA LYS A 70 1.53 13.35 -10.91
C LYS A 70 0.58 14.48 -11.29
N VAL A 71 -0.67 14.17 -11.61
CA VAL A 71 -1.71 15.20 -11.82
C VAL A 71 -1.90 16.04 -10.56
N LEU A 72 -1.90 15.44 -9.36
CA LEU A 72 -1.95 16.21 -8.12
C LEU A 72 -0.71 17.09 -7.96
N ALA A 73 0.49 16.54 -8.21
CA ALA A 73 1.75 17.28 -8.14
C ALA A 73 1.74 18.54 -9.03
N GLU A 74 1.22 18.44 -10.26
CA GLU A 74 1.07 19.59 -11.15
C GLU A 74 0.06 20.61 -10.64
N LYS A 75 -1.10 20.15 -10.14
CA LYS A 75 -2.15 21.06 -9.66
C LYS A 75 -1.76 21.83 -8.41
N ILE A 76 -0.86 21.30 -7.57
CA ILE A 76 -0.42 21.99 -6.36
C ILE A 76 0.71 23.01 -6.61
N VAL A 77 1.34 23.04 -7.80
CA VAL A 77 2.45 23.96 -8.12
C VAL A 77 2.11 25.43 -7.82
N PRO A 78 0.93 25.97 -8.20
CA PRO A 78 0.59 27.37 -7.92
C PRO A 78 0.42 27.69 -6.42
N TYR A 79 0.33 26.67 -5.56
CA TYR A 79 0.09 26.80 -4.13
C TYR A 79 1.38 26.63 -3.30
N LYS A 80 2.50 26.27 -3.94
CA LYS A 80 3.82 26.19 -3.30
C LYS A 80 4.48 27.58 -3.28
N LYS A 81 5.14 27.93 -2.16
CA LYS A 81 6.04 29.10 -2.10
C LYS A 81 7.48 28.67 -2.39
N GLU A 82 7.86 27.49 -1.88
CA GLU A 82 9.15 26.85 -2.10
C GLU A 82 8.97 25.40 -2.60
N ASP A 83 10.02 24.82 -3.21
CA ASP A 83 9.96 23.49 -3.82
C ASP A 83 9.53 22.38 -2.85
N PHE A 84 9.92 22.54 -1.58
CA PHE A 84 9.66 21.59 -0.50
C PHE A 84 8.44 21.93 0.36
N ASP A 85 7.63 22.90 -0.05
CA ASP A 85 6.38 23.18 0.64
C ASP A 85 5.37 22.04 0.45
N MET A 86 4.75 21.66 1.55
CA MET A 86 3.60 20.75 1.52
C MET A 86 2.32 21.56 1.39
N VAL A 87 1.46 21.15 0.45
CA VAL A 87 0.18 21.80 0.18
C VAL A 87 -0.95 20.97 0.77
N SER A 88 -1.87 21.61 1.48
CA SER A 88 -3.05 20.92 2.04
C SER A 88 -3.99 20.47 0.92
N VAL A 89 -4.41 19.21 0.96
CA VAL A 89 -5.27 18.59 -0.06
C VAL A 89 -6.29 17.69 0.60
N LYS A 90 -7.40 17.47 -0.10
CA LYS A 90 -8.39 16.43 0.22
C LYS A 90 -8.47 15.47 -0.96
N VAL A 91 -8.23 14.20 -0.70
CA VAL A 91 -8.15 13.15 -1.73
C VAL A 91 -8.98 11.93 -1.32
N LYS A 92 -9.46 11.20 -2.32
CA LYS A 92 -9.94 9.83 -2.14
C LYS A 92 -8.83 8.89 -2.57
N GLY A 93 -8.41 7.97 -1.71
CA GLY A 93 -7.30 7.08 -2.00
C GLY A 93 -7.42 5.73 -1.32
N LYS A 94 -6.75 4.73 -1.88
CA LYS A 94 -6.69 3.36 -1.35
C LYS A 94 -5.40 3.19 -0.56
N ILE A 95 -5.50 2.80 0.71
CA ILE A 95 -4.33 2.45 1.52
C ILE A 95 -3.88 1.03 1.17
N VAL A 96 -2.58 0.88 0.90
CA VAL A 96 -1.93 -0.38 0.54
C VAL A 96 -0.65 -0.57 1.34
N PRO A 97 -0.27 -1.81 1.69
CA PRO A 97 1.04 -2.07 2.30
C PRO A 97 2.17 -1.55 1.40
N SER A 98 3.21 -0.97 1.99
CA SER A 98 4.40 -0.57 1.22
C SER A 98 5.21 -1.81 0.80
N ASP A 99 5.91 -1.73 -0.32
CA ASP A 99 6.79 -2.78 -0.83
C ASP A 99 8.18 -2.81 -0.15
N HIS A 100 8.28 -2.20 1.04
CA HIS A 100 9.50 -2.01 1.84
C HIS A 100 10.61 -1.18 1.17
N ARG A 101 10.37 -0.55 0.01
CA ARG A 101 11.34 0.35 -0.62
C ARG A 101 11.30 1.77 -0.06
N ASP A 102 10.15 2.17 0.47
CA ASP A 102 9.96 3.47 1.10
C ASP A 102 10.02 3.35 2.64
N SER A 103 10.45 4.41 3.33
CA SER A 103 10.53 4.47 4.80
C SER A 103 9.18 4.43 5.53
N TRP A 104 8.07 4.24 4.81
CA TRP A 104 6.70 4.27 5.34
C TRP A 104 6.14 2.85 5.42
N SER A 105 5.35 2.56 6.47
CA SER A 105 4.69 1.26 6.62
C SER A 105 3.59 1.02 5.57
N GLU A 106 2.97 2.10 5.09
CA GLU A 106 1.85 2.07 4.17
C GLU A 106 1.94 3.18 3.12
N ASN A 107 1.42 2.87 1.94
CA ASN A 107 1.28 3.80 0.83
C ASN A 107 -0.20 4.10 0.54
N ILE A 108 -0.46 5.27 -0.05
CA ILE A 108 -1.76 5.65 -0.59
C ILE A 108 -1.70 5.72 -2.12
N GLU A 109 -2.60 4.99 -2.77
CA GLU A 109 -2.90 5.14 -4.19
C GLU A 109 -4.02 6.18 -4.35
N ILE A 110 -3.69 7.36 -4.88
CA ILE A 110 -4.67 8.44 -5.07
C ILE A 110 -5.62 8.05 -6.21
N ARG A 111 -6.92 8.01 -5.92
CA ARG A 111 -7.97 7.71 -6.91
C ARG A 111 -8.63 8.96 -7.45
N GLU A 112 -8.80 9.95 -6.59
CA GLU A 112 -9.52 11.19 -6.92
C GLU A 112 -8.97 12.36 -6.10
N ILE A 113 -8.81 13.50 -6.76
CA ILE A 113 -8.48 14.77 -6.13
C ILE A 113 -9.78 15.50 -5.88
N LEU A 114 -10.17 15.64 -4.61
CA LEU A 114 -11.43 16.28 -4.24
C LEU A 114 -11.25 17.79 -4.09
N GLU A 115 -10.15 18.21 -3.46
CA GLU A 115 -9.91 19.63 -3.15
C GLU A 115 -8.42 19.92 -2.97
N ILE A 116 -8.00 21.12 -3.38
CA ILE A 116 -6.73 21.71 -2.98
C ILE A 116 -7.08 22.83 -2.02
N LEU A 117 -6.65 22.65 -0.77
CA LEU A 117 -6.93 23.58 0.31
C LEU A 117 -5.83 24.63 0.32
N GLU A 118 -6.22 25.90 0.25
CA GLU A 118 -5.30 27.00 0.34
C GLU A 118 -4.57 26.93 1.70
N THR A 119 -3.24 26.85 1.67
CA THR A 119 -2.46 26.89 2.92
C THR A 119 -2.57 28.33 3.42
N GLU A 120 -3.08 28.51 4.65
CA GLU A 120 -3.27 29.85 5.19
C GLU A 120 -2.02 30.70 4.98
N ASN A 121 -2.21 31.77 4.21
CA ASN A 121 -1.24 32.81 4.04
C ASN A 121 -0.99 33.42 5.43
N VAL A 122 0.05 32.95 6.12
CA VAL A 122 0.72 33.77 7.14
C VAL A 122 1.32 34.95 6.38
N SER A 123 0.47 35.95 6.16
CA SER A 123 0.84 37.26 5.70
C SER A 123 1.87 37.80 6.69
N GLU A 124 3.01 38.21 6.13
CA GLU A 124 4.00 39.02 6.80
C GLU A 124 3.28 40.18 7.50
N LYS A 125 3.20 40.15 8.84
CA LYS A 125 3.15 41.38 9.60
C LYS A 125 4.49 42.07 9.34
N LYS A 126 4.47 43.03 8.43
CA LYS A 126 5.52 44.05 8.32
C LYS A 126 5.68 44.67 9.70
N ASP A 127 6.80 44.35 10.34
CA ASP A 127 7.33 45.11 11.46
C ASP A 127 7.64 46.52 10.95
N ASN A 128 6.66 47.42 11.07
CA ASN A 128 6.91 48.85 11.01
C ASN A 128 7.22 49.29 12.44
N LYS A 129 8.52 49.34 12.75
CA LYS A 129 9.06 50.11 13.87
C LYS A 129 9.70 51.39 13.36
#